data_AF-A0AAV8YXE1-F1
#
_entry.id   AF-A0AAV8YXE1-F1
#
_cell.length_a   1.000
_cell.length_b   1.000
_cell.length_c   1.000
_cell.angle_alpha   90.00
_cell.angle_beta   90.00
_cell.angle_gamma   90.00
#
_symmetry.space_group_name_H-M   'P 1'
#
loop_
_entity.id
_entity.type
_entity.pdbx_description
1 polymer ?
#
loop_
_entity_poly.entity_id
_entity_poly.type
_entity_poly.pdbx_seq_one_letter_code
_entity_poly.pdbx_strand_id
1 'polypeptide(L)'
;MEPVKPEETPLANHGTPKTITVDEEHEILIRVSENPGLSTRRLSAATGLSQSSICRILKKEMLHPYHYTPVQQLLPQDLPARLQFAQFLQNMQTENPDFLNKVLFTDEVTFIKREFLIGGTIICGIGEHFV
;
A
#
# COMPACT_ATOMS: atom_id res chain seq x y z
N MET A 1 -17.66 23.89 -64.23
CA MET A 1 -17.06 24.11 -62.90
C MET A 1 -18.16 23.91 -61.90
N GLU A 2 -18.19 22.75 -61.24
CA GLU A 2 -19.14 22.50 -60.16
C GLU A 2 -18.67 23.24 -58.89
N PRO A 3 -19.58 23.81 -58.09
CA PRO A 3 -19.20 24.51 -56.87
C PRO A 3 -18.72 23.50 -55.81
N VAL A 4 -17.51 23.71 -55.31
CA VAL A 4 -16.92 22.95 -54.19
C VAL A 4 -17.74 23.23 -52.92
N LYS A 5 -18.32 22.18 -52.33
CA LYS A 5 -18.98 22.27 -51.02
C LYS A 5 -17.96 22.70 -49.96
N PRO A 6 -18.32 23.62 -49.04
CA PRO A 6 -17.41 24.01 -47.97
C PRO A 6 -17.11 22.80 -47.09
N GLU A 7 -15.82 22.60 -46.83
CA GLU A 7 -15.26 21.59 -45.95
C GLU A 7 -15.82 21.81 -44.54
N GLU A 8 -16.53 20.82 -43.99
CA GLU A 8 -17.05 20.87 -42.62
C GLU A 8 -15.87 20.82 -41.65
N THR A 9 -15.56 21.96 -41.01
CA THR A 9 -14.66 22.01 -39.86
C THR A 9 -15.24 21.15 -38.73
N PRO A 10 -14.47 20.24 -38.09
CA PRO A 10 -14.99 19.40 -37.01
C PRO A 10 -15.59 20.26 -35.90
N LEU A 11 -16.91 20.11 -35.69
CA LEU A 11 -17.64 20.81 -34.65
C LEU A 11 -17.08 20.43 -33.28
N ALA A 12 -16.84 21.44 -32.45
CA ALA A 12 -16.28 21.29 -31.11
C ALA A 12 -17.06 20.24 -30.31
N ASN A 13 -16.33 19.26 -29.76
CA ASN A 13 -16.89 18.15 -29.01
C ASN A 13 -17.69 18.67 -27.80
N HIS A 14 -19.02 18.60 -27.87
CA HIS A 14 -19.92 18.89 -26.76
C HIS A 14 -19.81 17.78 -25.70
N GLY A 15 -18.79 17.85 -24.85
CA GLY A 15 -18.78 17.38 -23.45
C GLY A 15 -19.41 16.04 -23.09
N THR A 16 -19.48 15.04 -23.98
CA THR A 16 -20.04 13.73 -23.62
C THR A 16 -19.12 13.09 -22.58
N PRO A 17 -19.61 12.75 -21.37
CA PRO A 17 -18.80 12.03 -20.40
C PRO A 17 -18.36 10.71 -21.03
N LYS A 18 -17.05 10.49 -21.16
CA LYS A 18 -16.54 9.20 -21.60
C LYS A 18 -16.83 8.16 -20.51
N THR A 19 -17.76 7.25 -20.80
CA THR A 19 -17.98 6.05 -20.00
C THR A 19 -16.89 5.05 -20.36
N ILE A 20 -16.14 4.62 -19.35
CA ILE A 20 -15.10 3.58 -19.48
C ILE A 20 -15.82 2.26 -19.74
N THR A 21 -15.38 1.49 -20.72
CA THR A 21 -15.97 0.17 -21.00
C THR A 21 -15.54 -0.85 -19.95
N VAL A 22 -16.31 -1.92 -19.80
CA VAL A 22 -15.97 -3.02 -18.87
C VAL A 22 -14.62 -3.67 -19.26
N ASP A 23 -14.35 -3.78 -20.56
CA ASP A 23 -13.11 -4.34 -21.09
C ASP A 23 -11.89 -3.49 -20.74
N GLU A 24 -12.02 -2.16 -20.83
CA GLU A 24 -10.98 -1.19 -20.45
C GLU A 24 -10.68 -1.26 -18.94
N GLU A 25 -11.72 -1.39 -18.11
CA GLU A 25 -11.57 -1.57 -16.66
C GLU A 25 -10.83 -2.86 -16.34
N HIS A 26 -11.27 -3.98 -16.92
CA HIS A 26 -10.67 -5.30 -16.72
C HIS A 26 -9.19 -5.32 -17.09
N GLU A 27 -8.84 -4.69 -18.21
CA GLU A 27 -7.46 -4.60 -18.70
C GLU A 27 -6.53 -3.82 -17.75
N ILE A 28 -7.05 -2.80 -17.05
CA ILE A 28 -6.29 -2.09 -16.01
C ILE A 28 -6.08 -2.99 -14.80
N LEU A 29 -7.11 -3.71 -14.37
CA LEU A 29 -7.06 -4.56 -13.19
C LEU A 29 -6.09 -5.74 -13.38
N ILE A 30 -6.04 -6.33 -14.58
CA ILE A 30 -5.03 -7.34 -14.92
C ILE A 30 -3.62 -6.74 -14.78
N ARG A 31 -3.35 -5.58 -15.38
CA ARG A 31 -2.02 -4.97 -15.30
C ARG A 31 -1.58 -4.65 -13.87
N VAL A 32 -2.52 -4.21 -13.04
CA VAL A 32 -2.24 -3.88 -11.63
C VAL A 32 -2.03 -5.14 -10.80
N SER A 33 -2.74 -6.24 -11.10
CA SER A 33 -2.55 -7.52 -10.39
C SER A 33 -1.21 -8.18 -10.74
N GLU A 34 -0.78 -8.09 -12.00
CA GLU A 34 0.54 -8.58 -12.44
C GLU A 34 1.69 -7.75 -11.88
N ASN A 35 1.51 -6.42 -11.75
CA ASN A 35 2.53 -5.52 -11.23
C ASN A 35 1.92 -4.37 -10.41
N PRO A 36 1.79 -4.54 -9.08
CA PRO A 36 1.18 -3.53 -8.21
C PRO A 36 2.05 -2.27 -8.06
N GLY A 37 3.32 -2.30 -8.48
CA GLY A 37 4.22 -1.15 -8.49
C GLY A 37 4.01 -0.19 -9.66
N LEU A 38 3.05 -0.46 -10.56
CA LEU A 38 2.79 0.40 -11.71
C LEU A 38 2.18 1.74 -11.29
N SER A 39 2.86 2.83 -11.66
CA SER A 39 2.27 4.17 -11.53
C SER A 39 1.06 4.33 -12.45
N THR A 40 0.07 5.11 -12.02
CA THR A 40 -1.11 5.49 -12.81
C THR A 40 -0.74 6.17 -14.14
N ARG A 41 0.41 6.84 -14.21
CA ARG A 41 0.94 7.46 -15.44
C ARG A 41 1.36 6.40 -16.46
N ARG A 42 2.01 5.32 -16.02
CA ARG A 42 2.39 4.20 -16.89
C ARG A 42 1.17 3.45 -17.39
N LEU A 43 0.16 3.26 -16.53
CA LEU A 43 -1.12 2.67 -16.92
C LEU A 43 -1.82 3.53 -17.98
N SER A 44 -1.85 4.85 -17.82
CA SER A 44 -2.41 5.80 -18.79
C SER A 44 -1.73 5.70 -20.16
N ALA A 45 -0.40 5.62 -20.19
CA ALA A 45 0.34 5.45 -21.43
C ALA A 45 0.09 4.08 -22.11
N ALA A 46 -0.15 3.03 -21.33
CA ALA A 46 -0.39 1.68 -21.86
C ALA A 46 -1.82 1.48 -22.37
N THR A 47 -2.82 2.07 -21.70
CA THR A 47 -4.25 1.86 -22.03
C THR A 47 -4.86 3.00 -22.84
N GLY A 48 -4.17 4.15 -22.97
CA GLY A 48 -4.70 5.34 -23.62
C GLY A 48 -5.76 6.10 -22.80
N LEU A 49 -6.03 5.66 -21.57
CA LEU A 49 -7.00 6.28 -20.68
C LEU A 49 -6.40 7.44 -19.90
N SER A 50 -7.24 8.40 -19.51
CA SER A 50 -6.80 9.48 -18.65
C SER A 50 -6.37 8.94 -17.27
N GLN A 51 -5.38 9.59 -16.65
CA GLN A 51 -4.94 9.23 -15.30
C GLN A 51 -6.09 9.34 -14.29
N SER A 52 -6.96 10.33 -14.42
CA SER A 52 -8.14 10.52 -13.55
C SER A 52 -9.14 9.37 -13.66
N SER A 53 -9.37 8.86 -14.89
CA SER A 53 -10.20 7.68 -15.14
C SER A 53 -9.64 6.44 -14.44
N ILE A 54 -8.33 6.22 -14.55
CA ILE A 54 -7.64 5.10 -13.90
C ILE A 54 -7.73 5.23 -12.38
N CYS A 55 -7.47 6.41 -11.82
CA CYS A 55 -7.62 6.64 -10.38
C CYS A 55 -9.05 6.38 -9.89
N ARG A 56 -10.08 6.69 -10.69
CA ARG A 56 -11.47 6.39 -10.34
C ARG A 56 -11.72 4.88 -10.26
N ILE A 57 -11.19 4.11 -11.22
CA ILE A 57 -11.29 2.65 -11.24
C ILE A 57 -10.58 2.03 -10.04
N LEU A 58 -9.33 2.43 -9.78
CA LEU A 58 -8.57 1.91 -8.64
C LEU A 58 -9.28 2.17 -7.31
N LYS A 59 -9.88 3.36 -7.14
CA LYS A 59 -10.68 3.68 -5.96
C LYS A 59 -11.96 2.83 -5.87
N LYS A 60 -12.64 2.59 -6.99
CA LYS A 60 -13.84 1.75 -7.05
C LYS A 60 -13.54 0.31 -6.61
N GLU A 61 -12.40 -0.22 -7.05
CA GLU A 61 -11.93 -1.57 -6.71
C GLU A 61 -11.14 -1.64 -5.39
N MET A 62 -11.15 -0.56 -4.58
CA MET A 62 -10.46 -0.48 -3.29
C MET A 62 -8.95 -0.74 -3.35
N LEU A 63 -8.33 -0.45 -4.50
CA LEU A 63 -6.89 -0.57 -4.72
C LEU A 63 -6.20 0.73 -4.32
N HIS A 64 -5.50 0.67 -3.19
CA HIS A 64 -4.78 1.81 -2.63
C HIS A 64 -3.27 1.66 -2.86
N PRO A 65 -2.57 2.73 -3.29
CA PRO A 65 -1.11 2.73 -3.32
C PRO A 65 -0.55 2.44 -1.93
N TYR A 66 0.26 1.40 -1.81
CA TYR A 66 0.96 1.05 -0.58
C TYR A 66 2.47 1.09 -0.82
N HIS A 67 3.18 1.86 0.00
CA HIS A 67 4.63 1.93 -0.04
C HIS A 67 5.21 0.95 0.98
N TYR A 68 5.58 -0.24 0.52
CA TYR A 68 6.26 -1.22 1.37
C TYR A 68 7.64 -0.69 1.76
N THR A 69 7.84 -0.47 3.06
CA THR A 69 9.13 -0.05 3.62
C THR A 69 9.72 -1.21 4.42
N PRO A 70 10.81 -1.84 3.95
CA PRO A 70 11.46 -2.89 4.71
C PRO A 70 12.16 -2.27 5.93
N VAL A 71 11.60 -2.50 7.12
CA VAL A 71 12.18 -2.01 8.39
C VAL A 71 13.18 -2.98 9.01
N GLN A 72 13.20 -4.23 8.54
CA GLN A 72 14.11 -5.29 8.98
C GLN A 72 14.76 -5.93 7.74
N GLN A 73 16.07 -6.16 7.79
CA GLN A 73 16.78 -6.90 6.77
C GLN A 73 16.62 -8.41 7.03
N LEU A 74 15.45 -8.95 6.70
CA LEU A 74 15.17 -10.37 6.83
C LEU A 74 15.98 -11.16 5.80
N LEU A 75 16.78 -12.12 6.28
CA LEU A 75 17.50 -13.07 5.46
C LEU A 75 16.60 -14.28 5.15
N PRO A 76 16.84 -15.01 4.04
CA PRO A 76 16.04 -16.19 3.70
C PRO A 76 15.98 -17.25 4.80
N GLN A 77 17.03 -17.35 5.62
CA GLN A 77 17.11 -18.25 6.78
C GLN A 77 16.22 -17.82 7.96
N ASP A 78 15.84 -16.54 8.05
CA ASP A 78 15.04 -16.03 9.17
C ASP A 78 13.57 -16.43 9.03
N LEU A 79 13.08 -16.62 7.79
CA LEU A 79 11.71 -17.04 7.51
C LEU A 79 11.37 -18.40 8.16
N PRO A 80 12.12 -19.49 7.93
CA PRO A 80 11.83 -20.77 8.57
C PRO A 80 12.01 -20.70 10.10
N ALA A 81 13.02 -19.98 10.60
CA ALA A 81 13.22 -19.82 12.04
C ALA A 81 12.04 -19.12 12.73
N ARG A 82 11.53 -18.04 12.11
CA ARG A 82 10.34 -17.31 12.59
C ARG A 82 9.08 -18.17 12.55
N LEU A 83 8.91 -18.96 11.49
CA LEU A 83 7.76 -19.88 11.38
C LEU A 83 7.79 -20.95 12.47
N GLN A 84 8.95 -21.57 12.69
CA GLN A 84 9.14 -22.56 13.75
C GLN A 84 8.85 -21.96 15.13
N PHE A 85 9.35 -20.76 15.40
CA PHE A 85 9.07 -20.05 16.64
C PHE A 85 7.57 -19.76 16.83
N ALA A 86 6.88 -19.30 15.79
CA ALA A 86 5.45 -19.02 15.84
C ALA A 86 4.63 -20.30 16.10
N GLN A 87 4.97 -21.41 15.44
CA GLN A 87 4.33 -22.71 15.67
C GLN A 87 4.58 -23.22 17.10
N PHE A 88 5.82 -23.08 17.60
CA PHE A 88 6.15 -23.41 18.97
C PHE A 88 5.30 -22.61 19.97
N LEU A 89 5.21 -21.28 19.80
CA LEU A 89 4.38 -20.45 20.67
C LEU A 89 2.90 -20.84 20.63
N GLN A 90 2.37 -21.15 19.45
CA GLN A 90 0.99 -21.59 19.29
C GLN A 90 0.72 -22.91 20.02
N ASN A 91 1.65 -23.88 19.93
CA ASN A 91 1.53 -25.16 20.63
C ASN A 91 1.56 -24.96 22.15
N MET A 92 2.50 -24.16 22.66
CA MET A 92 2.59 -23.84 24.09
C MET A 92 1.32 -23.18 24.63
N GLN A 93 0.72 -22.27 23.85
CA GLN A 93 -0.54 -21.63 24.23
C GLN A 93 -1.74 -22.59 24.19
N THR A 94 -1.70 -23.59 23.30
CA THR A 94 -2.74 -24.62 23.20
C THR A 94 -2.67 -25.59 24.38
N GLU A 95 -1.46 -25.98 24.78
CA GLU A 95 -1.23 -26.85 25.93
C GLU A 95 -1.49 -26.14 27.26
N ASN A 96 -1.13 -24.86 27.36
CA ASN A 96 -1.32 -24.05 28.54
C ASN A 96 -1.82 -22.64 28.19
N PRO A 97 -3.12 -22.35 28.40
CA PRO A 97 -3.69 -21.03 28.12
C PRO A 97 -3.04 -19.87 28.90
N ASP A 98 -2.41 -20.14 30.05
CA ASP A 98 -1.74 -19.13 30.88
C ASP A 98 -0.26 -18.94 30.52
N PHE A 99 0.25 -19.62 29.48
CA PHE A 99 1.66 -19.58 29.13
C PHE A 99 2.13 -18.15 28.81
N LEU A 100 1.42 -17.42 27.95
CA LEU A 100 1.79 -16.06 27.56
C LEU A 100 1.80 -15.07 28.73
N ASN A 101 0.97 -15.30 29.76
CA ASN A 101 0.93 -14.47 30.97
C ASN A 101 2.23 -14.58 31.80
N LYS A 102 3.05 -15.60 31.55
CA LYS A 102 4.32 -15.86 32.25
C LYS A 102 5.54 -15.42 31.43
N VAL A 103 5.34 -14.91 30.21
CA VAL A 103 6.42 -14.45 29.34
C VAL A 103 6.61 -12.95 29.49
N LEU A 104 7.83 -12.53 29.84
CA LEU A 104 8.23 -11.13 29.90
C LEU A 104 9.16 -10.82 28.71
N PHE A 105 8.73 -9.94 27.82
CA PHE A 105 9.56 -9.41 26.75
C PHE A 105 10.28 -8.15 27.23
N THR A 106 11.58 -8.08 27.00
CA THR A 106 12.41 -6.90 27.26
C THR A 106 13.14 -6.53 25.97
N ASP A 107 13.34 -5.23 25.75
CA ASP A 107 14.11 -4.72 24.63
C ASP A 107 15.03 -3.60 25.12
N GLU A 108 16.20 -3.48 24.50
CA GLU A 108 17.20 -2.47 24.82
C GLU A 108 17.14 -1.34 23.78
N VAL A 109 16.86 -0.13 24.23
CA VAL A 109 16.91 1.05 23.36
C VAL A 109 18.20 1.83 23.61
N THR A 110 18.91 2.14 22.52
CA THR A 110 20.11 2.98 22.58
C THR A 110 19.74 4.45 22.41
N PHE A 111 19.87 5.24 23.48
CA PHE A 111 19.71 6.69 23.40
C PHE A 111 21.01 7.35 22.93
N ILE A 112 21.06 7.77 21.67
CA ILE A 112 22.13 8.63 21.16
C ILE A 112 21.84 10.10 21.47
N LYS A 113 22.74 10.76 22.20
CA LYS A 113 22.69 12.21 22.43
C LYS A 113 23.07 12.96 21.14
N ARG A 114 22.13 13.05 20.20
CA ARG A 114 22.16 14.07 19.15
C ARG A 114 21.38 15.28 19.67
N GLU A 115 21.97 16.47 19.58
CA GLU A 115 21.35 17.72 20.02
C GLU A 115 19.89 17.82 19.56
N PHE A 116 19.01 17.78 20.54
CA PHE A 116 17.57 17.80 20.39
C PHE A 116 17.16 19.25 20.09
N LEU A 117 17.15 19.63 18.82
CA LEU A 117 16.51 20.87 18.35
C LEU A 117 15.05 20.63 17.98
N ILE A 118 14.23 20.08 18.88
CA ILE A 118 12.78 20.33 18.83
C ILE A 118 12.24 20.28 20.26
N GLY A 119 11.82 21.42 20.80
CA GLY A 119 11.29 21.52 22.16
C GLY A 119 10.07 20.62 22.38
N GLY A 120 9.97 20.05 23.58
CA GLY A 120 8.74 19.41 24.08
C GLY A 120 8.98 18.10 24.83
N THR A 121 9.23 18.22 26.14
CA THR A 121 8.85 17.29 27.21
C THR A 121 9.02 15.78 26.98
N ILE A 122 10.08 15.21 27.57
CA ILE A 122 10.22 13.77 27.82
C ILE A 122 9.29 13.40 28.99
N ILE A 123 8.30 12.55 28.76
CA ILE A 123 7.61 11.83 29.84
C ILE A 123 8.24 10.43 29.93
N CYS A 124 9.19 10.27 30.86
CA CYS A 124 9.67 8.96 31.29
C CYS A 124 8.67 8.45 32.33
N GLY A 125 7.72 7.62 31.89
CA GLY A 125 6.79 6.93 32.79
C GLY A 125 7.48 5.73 33.43
N ILE A 126 8.13 5.96 34.57
CA ILE A 126 8.31 4.93 35.60
C ILE A 126 6.93 4.49 36.07
N GLY A 127 6.59 3.23 35.81
CA GLY A 127 5.37 2.58 36.28
C GLY A 127 5.71 1.28 36.97
N GLU A 128 6.52 1.33 38.04
CA GLU A 128 6.31 0.40 39.14
C GLU A 128 4.94 0.75 39.73
N HIS A 129 4.00 -0.19 39.74
CA HIS A 129 3.11 -0.38 40.88
C HIS A 129 2.42 -1.75 40.77
N PHE A 130 3.01 -2.66 41.53
CA PHE A 130 2.40 -3.81 42.17
C PHE A 130 1.11 -3.39 42.90
N VAL A 131 -0.05 -3.91 42.47
CA VAL A 131 -1.12 -4.58 43.25
C VAL A 131 -1.98 -5.35 42.25
#